data_AF-R2RJG5-F1
#
_entry.id   AF-R2RJG5-F1
#
_cell.length_a   1.000
_cell.length_b   1.000
_cell.length_c   1.000
_cell.angle_alpha   90.00
_cell.angle_beta   90.00
_cell.angle_gamma   90.00
#
_symmetry.space_group_name_H-M   'P 1'
#
loop_
_entity.id
_entity.type
_entity.pdbx_description
1 polymer ?
#
loop_
_entity_poly.entity_id
_entity_poly.type
_entity_poly.pdbx_seq_one_letter_code
_entity_poly.pdbx_strand_id
1 'polypeptide(L)'
;MKTIKQLQIEVHENAVKHGWWDEEREFGTLVALCHSELSEALEESRNGRELNETYLGVYGKLEGVPSELADVVIRIMDMCERYGIDLQDIIEQKHEFNKSRSYKHGGKKF
;
A
#
# COMPACT_ATOMS: atom_id res chain seq x y z
N MET A 1 13.33 14.92 -0.43
CA MET A 1 12.41 13.77 -0.60
C MET A 1 11.96 13.36 0.80
N LYS A 2 10.68 13.07 1.01
CA LYS A 2 10.15 12.66 2.33
C LYS A 2 10.60 11.24 2.66
N THR A 3 10.76 10.93 3.94
CA THR A 3 10.94 9.54 4.39
C THR A 3 9.60 8.78 4.34
N ILE A 4 9.61 7.45 4.46
CA ILE A 4 8.37 6.65 4.53
C ILE A 4 7.54 7.09 5.75
N LYS A 5 8.19 7.30 6.90
CA LYS A 5 7.48 7.76 8.11
C LYS A 5 6.85 9.15 7.93
N GLN A 6 7.54 10.08 7.27
CA GLN A 6 6.98 11.41 6.99
C GLN A 6 5.79 11.35 6.03
N LEU A 7 5.87 10.51 4.99
CA LEU A 7 4.77 10.31 4.05
C LEU A 7 3.56 9.61 4.71
N GLN A 8 3.83 8.63 5.57
CA GLN A 8 2.80 7.93 6.35
C GLN A 8 1.94 8.90 7.17
N ILE A 9 2.58 9.84 7.88
CA ILE A 9 1.87 10.85 8.68
C ILE A 9 0.96 11.70 7.79
N GLU A 10 1.48 12.21 6.68
CA GLU A 10 0.73 13.06 5.74
C GLU A 10 -0.45 12.31 5.10
N VAL A 11 -0.27 11.03 4.75
CA VAL A 11 -1.33 10.16 4.22
C VAL A 11 -2.47 10.07 5.24
N HIS A 12 -2.15 9.82 6.50
CA HIS A 12 -3.15 9.70 7.57
C HIS A 12 -3.84 11.04 7.86
N GLU A 13 -3.08 12.14 7.93
CA GLU A 13 -3.64 13.49 8.08
C GLU A 13 -4.64 13.81 6.96
N ASN A 14 -4.31 13.44 5.73
CA ASN A 14 -5.21 13.60 4.59
C ASN A 14 -6.47 12.73 4.74
N ALA A 15 -6.33 11.48 5.18
CA ALA A 15 -7.47 10.58 5.40
C ALA A 15 -8.42 11.13 6.47
N VAL A 16 -7.88 11.58 7.61
CA VAL A 16 -8.66 12.22 8.69
C VAL A 16 -9.36 13.48 8.20
N LYS A 17 -8.66 14.36 7.47
CA LYS A 17 -9.24 15.59 6.91
C LYS A 17 -10.45 15.33 6.00
N HIS A 18 -10.48 14.18 5.33
CA HIS A 18 -11.58 13.79 4.43
C HIS A 18 -12.63 12.91 5.11
N GLY A 19 -12.62 12.80 6.45
CA GLY A 19 -13.67 12.12 7.22
C GLY A 19 -13.59 10.59 7.21
N TRP A 20 -12.51 10.00 6.68
CA TRP A 20 -12.36 8.54 6.62
C TRP A 20 -12.23 7.87 8.00
N TRP A 21 -12.07 8.67 9.04
CA TRP A 21 -11.94 8.22 10.42
C TRP A 21 -12.94 8.92 11.37
N ASP A 22 -14.00 9.53 10.83
CA ASP A 22 -15.11 10.05 11.64
C ASP A 22 -15.84 8.93 12.41
N GLU A 23 -15.83 7.72 11.84
CA GLU A 23 -16.28 6.49 12.47
C GLU A 23 -15.14 5.47 12.56
N GLU A 24 -15.21 4.61 13.57
CA GLU A 24 -14.26 3.52 13.71
C GLU A 24 -14.53 2.41 12.67
N ARG A 25 -13.48 1.98 11.99
CA ARG A 25 -13.54 0.88 11.03
C ARG A 25 -12.93 -0.37 11.66
N GLU A 26 -13.57 -1.52 11.41
CA GLU A 26 -13.04 -2.81 11.85
C GLU A 26 -11.71 -3.11 11.13
N PHE A 27 -10.75 -3.72 11.84
CA PHE A 27 -9.46 -4.09 11.27
C PHE A 27 -9.61 -4.97 10.01
N GLY A 28 -10.55 -5.93 10.01
CA GLY A 28 -10.82 -6.76 8.83
C GLY A 28 -11.30 -5.96 7.62
N THR A 29 -12.06 -4.88 7.83
CA THR A 29 -12.46 -3.96 6.76
C THR A 29 -11.25 -3.24 6.15
N LEU A 30 -10.32 -2.75 6.99
CA LEU A 30 -9.11 -2.09 6.51
C LEU A 30 -8.25 -3.04 5.67
N VAL A 31 -8.11 -4.30 6.10
CA VAL A 31 -7.43 -5.34 5.33
C VAL A 31 -8.13 -5.59 3.99
N ALA A 32 -9.47 -5.69 3.98
CA ALA A 32 -10.24 -5.89 2.75
C ALA A 32 -10.06 -4.74 1.73
N LEU A 33 -9.92 -3.49 2.20
CA LEU A 33 -9.61 -2.35 1.34
C LEU A 33 -8.21 -2.44 0.70
N CYS A 34 -7.22 -3.02 1.40
CA CYS A 34 -5.93 -3.30 0.74
C CYS A 34 -6.06 -4.37 -0.35
N HIS A 35 -6.94 -5.36 -0.14
CA HIS A 35 -7.22 -6.39 -1.15
C HIS A 35 -7.97 -5.85 -2.37
N SER A 36 -8.81 -4.82 -2.23
CA SER A 36 -9.47 -4.21 -3.39
C SER A 36 -8.45 -3.58 -4.34
N GLU A 37 -7.48 -2.81 -3.85
CA GLU A 37 -6.48 -2.19 -4.75
C GLU A 37 -5.59 -3.23 -5.44
N LEU A 38 -5.26 -4.34 -4.75
CA LEU A 38 -4.56 -5.46 -5.40
C LEU A 38 -5.41 -6.10 -6.50
N SER A 39 -6.73 -6.10 -6.34
CA SER A 39 -7.66 -6.59 -7.36
C SER A 39 -7.75 -5.61 -8.53
N GLU A 40 -7.74 -4.29 -8.28
CA GLU A 40 -7.65 -3.24 -9.32
C GLU A 40 -6.35 -3.36 -10.12
N ALA A 41 -5.21 -3.58 -9.46
CA ALA A 41 -3.94 -3.84 -10.14
C ALA A 41 -3.99 -5.08 -11.04
N LEU A 42 -4.69 -6.14 -10.61
CA LEU A 42 -4.90 -7.34 -11.41
C LEU A 42 -5.85 -7.07 -12.59
N GLU A 43 -6.88 -6.24 -12.41
CA GLU A 43 -7.81 -5.84 -13.47
C GLU A 43 -7.10 -5.06 -14.57
N GLU A 44 -6.23 -4.12 -14.23
CA GLU A 44 -5.40 -3.39 -15.19
C GLU A 44 -4.58 -4.34 -16.09
N SER A 45 -3.91 -5.33 -15.46
CA SER A 45 -3.17 -6.36 -16.21
C SER A 45 -4.10 -7.21 -17.09
N ARG A 46 -5.29 -7.58 -16.61
CA ARG A 46 -6.29 -8.34 -17.38
C ARG A 46 -6.85 -7.56 -18.56
N ASN A 47 -6.89 -6.25 -18.46
CA ASN A 47 -7.28 -5.33 -19.53
C ASN A 47 -6.16 -5.10 -20.56
N GLY A 48 -5.02 -5.78 -20.41
CA GLY A 48 -3.92 -5.76 -21.37
C GLY A 48 -2.96 -4.59 -21.18
N ARG A 49 -3.00 -3.90 -20.03
CA ARG A 49 -2.00 -2.88 -19.68
C ARG A 49 -0.68 -3.53 -19.29
N GLU A 50 0.42 -2.86 -19.61
CA GLU A 50 1.74 -3.33 -19.18
C GLU A 50 1.93 -3.12 -17.68
N LEU A 51 2.65 -4.03 -17.01
CA LEU A 51 2.81 -3.99 -15.54
C LEU A 51 3.54 -2.74 -15.03
N ASN A 52 4.27 -2.05 -15.90
CA ASN A 52 4.99 -0.80 -15.62
C ASN A 52 4.37 0.42 -16.32
N GLU A 53 3.22 0.27 -16.96
CA GLU A 53 2.50 1.38 -17.59
C GLU A 53 1.75 2.18 -16.53
N THR A 54 1.81 3.51 -16.66
CA THR A 54 0.99 4.42 -15.87
C THR A 54 0.45 5.47 -16.81
N TYR A 55 -0.83 5.82 -16.66
CA TYR A 55 -1.50 6.78 -17.54
C TYR A 55 -2.44 7.69 -16.75
N LEU A 56 -2.94 8.74 -17.40
CA LEU A 56 -3.91 9.65 -16.80
C LEU A 56 -5.32 9.25 -17.23
N GLY A 57 -6.16 8.93 -16.26
CA GLY A 57 -7.56 8.63 -16.45
C GLY A 57 -8.46 9.85 -16.33
N VAL A 58 -9.69 9.62 -15.87
CA VAL A 58 -10.70 10.69 -15.72
C VAL A 58 -10.20 11.71 -14.69
N TYR A 59 -10.41 13.00 -14.98
CA TYR A 59 -9.97 14.13 -14.14
C TYR A 59 -8.44 14.21 -13.91
N GLY A 60 -7.64 13.48 -14.69
CA GLY A 60 -6.19 13.46 -14.53
C GLY A 60 -5.72 12.62 -13.33
N LYS A 61 -6.55 11.70 -12.83
CA LYS A 61 -6.12 10.69 -11.85
C LYS A 61 -5.04 9.82 -12.51
N LEU A 62 -3.99 9.50 -11.76
CA LEU A 62 -3.03 8.48 -12.16
C LEU A 62 -3.70 7.10 -12.08
N GLU A 63 -3.52 6.28 -13.11
CA GLU A 63 -4.07 4.92 -13.24
C GLU A 63 -3.02 3.95 -13.80
N GLY A 64 -3.31 2.65 -13.73
CA GLY A 64 -2.43 1.57 -14.16
C GLY A 64 -1.86 0.78 -12.98
N VAL A 65 -1.28 -0.40 -13.28
CA VAL A 65 -0.76 -1.33 -12.27
C VAL A 65 0.14 -0.66 -11.21
N PRO A 66 1.10 0.23 -11.57
CA PRO A 66 1.93 0.92 -10.58
C PRO A 66 1.15 1.85 -9.66
N SER A 67 0.09 2.50 -10.16
CA SER A 67 -0.77 3.38 -9.36
C SER A 67 -1.55 2.58 -8.32
N GLU A 68 -2.16 1.48 -8.74
CA GLU A 68 -2.94 0.64 -7.83
C GLU A 68 -2.07 -0.06 -6.76
N LEU A 69 -0.85 -0.47 -7.12
CA LEU A 69 0.13 -0.95 -6.14
C LEU A 69 0.56 0.15 -5.15
N ALA A 70 0.62 1.41 -5.59
CA ALA A 70 0.88 2.54 -4.69
C ALA A 70 -0.31 2.77 -3.75
N ASP A 71 -1.55 2.63 -4.22
CA ASP A 71 -2.76 2.77 -3.40
C ASP A 71 -2.80 1.69 -2.29
N VAL A 72 -2.35 0.45 -2.55
CA VAL A 72 -2.16 -0.57 -1.50
C VAL A 72 -1.22 -0.05 -0.39
N VAL A 73 -0.06 0.50 -0.79
CA VAL A 73 0.93 0.99 0.17
C VAL A 73 0.39 2.18 0.96
N ILE A 74 -0.34 3.09 0.32
CA ILE A 74 -0.99 4.24 0.97
C ILE A 74 -2.03 3.78 1.99
N ARG A 75 -2.85 2.78 1.68
CA ARG A 75 -3.79 2.19 2.65
C ARG A 75 -3.07 1.58 3.86
N ILE A 76 -1.96 0.89 3.64
CA ILE A 76 -1.13 0.34 4.73
C ILE A 76 -0.52 1.47 5.56
N MET A 77 -0.05 2.55 4.94
CA MET A 77 0.46 3.73 5.65
C MET A 77 -0.59 4.35 6.57
N ASP A 78 -1.80 4.63 6.05
CA ASP A 78 -2.92 5.18 6.84
C ASP A 78 -3.25 4.27 8.04
N MET A 79 -3.34 2.97 7.79
CA MET A 79 -3.58 1.96 8.83
C MET A 79 -2.46 1.93 9.88
N CYS A 80 -1.20 1.95 9.46
CA CYS A 80 -0.05 1.95 10.35
C CYS A 80 -0.02 3.19 11.24
N GLU A 81 -0.26 4.39 10.69
CA GLU A 81 -0.32 5.61 11.49
C GLU A 81 -1.47 5.55 12.49
N ARG A 82 -2.66 5.12 12.06
CA ARG A 82 -3.83 4.96 12.93
C ARG A 82 -3.55 4.05 14.13
N TYR A 83 -2.75 2.99 13.94
CA TYR A 83 -2.40 2.03 15.00
C TYR A 83 -1.07 2.32 15.71
N GLY A 84 -0.41 3.46 15.43
CA GLY A 84 0.86 3.83 16.07
C GLY A 84 2.05 2.94 15.66
N ILE A 85 1.98 2.34 14.47
CA ILE A 85 3.03 1.50 13.89
C ILE A 85 3.94 2.38 13.04
N ASP A 86 5.24 2.41 13.33
CA ASP A 86 6.23 3.01 12.42
C ASP A 86 6.52 2.05 11.27
N LEU A 87 5.92 2.30 10.10
CA LEU A 87 6.05 1.43 8.94
C LEU A 87 7.50 1.41 8.42
N GLN A 88 8.21 2.53 8.52
CA GLN A 88 9.58 2.60 8.03
C GLN A 88 10.50 1.72 8.89
N ASP A 89 10.44 1.89 10.20
CA ASP A 89 11.25 1.13 11.15
C ASP A 89 10.99 -0.38 11.02
N ILE A 90 9.72 -0.81 10.96
CA ILE A 90 9.42 -2.24 10.82
C ILE A 90 9.85 -2.81 9.47
N ILE A 91 9.78 -2.03 8.38
CA ILE A 91 10.31 -2.44 7.07
C ILE A 91 11.83 -2.63 7.15
N GLU A 92 12.55 -1.68 7.73
CA GLU A 92 14.02 -1.72 7.85
C GLU A 92 14.46 -2.94 8.68
N GLN A 93 13.87 -3.14 9.85
CA GLN A 93 14.15 -4.30 10.71
C GLN A 93 13.81 -5.62 10.00
N LYS A 94 12.63 -5.70 9.36
CA LYS A 94 12.20 -6.93 8.68
C LYS A 94 13.08 -7.25 7.46
N HIS A 95 13.48 -6.22 6.72
CA HIS A 95 14.36 -6.36 5.58
C HIS A 95 15.75 -6.83 6.00
N GLU A 96 16.31 -6.28 7.08
CA GLU A 96 17.59 -6.74 7.63
C GLU A 96 17.54 -8.22 8.04
N PHE A 97 16.48 -8.63 8.74
CA PHE A 97 16.24 -10.04 9.03
C PHE A 97 16.14 -10.89 7.74
N ASN A 98 15.45 -10.41 6.70
CA ASN A 98 15.28 -11.14 5.45
C ASN A 98 16.61 -11.35 4.70
N LYS A 99 17.60 -10.45 4.83
CA LYS A 99 18.95 -10.64 4.25
C LYS A 99 19.67 -11.85 4.84
N SER A 100 19.38 -12.20 6.09
CA SER A 100 19.96 -13.38 6.75
C SER A 100 19.38 -14.71 6.25
N ARG A 101 18.28 -14.69 5.48
CA ARG A 101 17.62 -15.92 5.01
C ARG A 101 18.43 -16.62 3.92
N SER A 102 18.46 -17.94 3.99
CA SER A 102 18.99 -18.75 2.89
C SER A 102 18.14 -18.61 1.63
N TYR A 103 18.77 -18.88 0.47
CA TYR A 103 18.08 -18.84 -0.82
C TYR A 103 16.84 -19.75 -0.82
N LYS A 104 15.67 -19.17 -1.16
CA LYS A 104 14.36 -19.85 -1.15
C LYS A 104 14.05 -20.57 0.17
N HIS A 105 14.35 -19.95 1.30
CA HIS A 105 13.98 -20.45 2.62
C HIS A 105 12.50 -20.87 2.66
N GLY A 106 12.23 -22.15 2.91
CA GLY A 106 10.88 -22.72 2.98
C GLY A 106 10.33 -23.35 1.68
N GLY A 107 11.07 -23.35 0.57
CA GLY A 107 10.76 -24.15 -0.62
C GLY A 107 9.42 -23.83 -1.32
N LYS A 108 8.81 -22.68 -1.02
CA LYS A 108 7.52 -22.29 -1.62
C LYS A 108 7.68 -21.93 -3.09
N LYS A 109 6.72 -22.36 -3.89
CA LYS A 109 6.67 -22.18 -5.36
C LYS A 109 6.21 -20.77 -5.75
N PHE A 110 5.48 -20.12 -4.84
CA PHE A 110 4.95 -18.77 -4.90
C PHE A 110 5.12 -18.15 -3.52
#